data_AF-A0A3R6AG52-F1
#
_entry.id   AF-A0A3R6AG52-F1
#
_cell.length_a   1.000
_cell.length_b   1.000
_cell.length_c   1.000
_cell.angle_alpha   90.00
_cell.angle_beta   90.00
_cell.angle_gamma   90.00
#
_symmetry.space_group_name_H-M   'P 1'
#
loop_
_entity.id
_entity.type
_entity.pdbx_description
1 polymer ?
#
loop_
_entity_poly.entity_id
_entity_poly.type
_entity_poly.pdbx_seq_one_letter_code
_entity_poly.pdbx_strand_id
1 'polypeptide(L)'
;MDIMDEESELPDAFYEADLQMIHPPYPCINHLHYSNSMWMDTKNMASHDIQEMSWEKGMLSVNRAILRGYAAMPAGSYQAVVVGDIRRKVNGKSIFKSMLSELAIPGEMVQILIKMQHNTMSGRTGNYANQRNAFFMIEHEYVVVIKKPSGYEIAYLLPQNHQCDIRDSATATWKDVVMTVVREFGKEVSNETLYNALKNHSKCKNNKNYEAKIRQTLQKLAASGVLFHTGRGTWKIAA
;
A
#
# COMPACT_ATOMS: atom_id res chain seq x y z
N MET A 1 2.31 -8.53 -28.61
CA MET A 1 3.50 -8.67 -27.75
C MET A 1 3.02 -8.59 -26.32
N ASP A 2 3.42 -9.55 -25.48
CA ASP A 2 3.17 -9.49 -24.06
C ASP A 2 4.40 -8.86 -23.37
N ILE A 3 4.25 -7.66 -22.81
CA ILE A 3 5.35 -6.99 -22.10
C ILE A 3 5.74 -7.73 -20.81
N MET A 4 4.92 -8.68 -20.36
CA MET A 4 5.19 -9.54 -19.21
C MET A 4 5.96 -10.81 -19.57
N ASP A 5 6.07 -11.15 -20.85
CA ASP A 5 6.87 -12.28 -21.33
C ASP A 5 8.36 -11.87 -21.36
N GLU A 6 9.10 -12.30 -20.33
CA GLU A 6 10.52 -11.98 -20.15
C GLU A 6 11.44 -12.67 -21.18
N GLU A 7 10.95 -13.69 -21.90
CA GLU A 7 11.70 -14.36 -22.96
C GLU A 7 11.57 -13.65 -24.32
N SER A 8 10.55 -12.80 -24.48
CA SER A 8 10.37 -12.01 -25.69
C SER A 8 11.37 -10.85 -25.76
N GLU A 9 11.80 -10.47 -26.96
CA GLU A 9 12.50 -9.21 -27.17
C GLU A 9 11.48 -8.06 -27.24
N LEU A 10 11.83 -6.90 -26.68
CA LEU A 10 11.03 -5.68 -26.89
C LEU A 10 11.25 -5.13 -28.31
N PRO A 11 10.32 -4.35 -28.87
CA PRO A 11 10.49 -3.74 -30.19
C PRO A 11 11.66 -2.76 -30.16
N ASP A 12 12.38 -2.64 -31.28
CA ASP A 12 13.58 -1.80 -31.41
C ASP A 12 13.37 -0.35 -30.93
N ALA A 13 12.17 0.20 -31.16
CA ALA A 13 11.78 1.53 -30.72
C ALA A 13 11.94 1.77 -29.20
N PHE A 14 11.89 0.73 -28.35
CA PHE A 14 12.14 0.88 -26.92
C PHE A 14 13.59 1.24 -26.61
N TYR A 15 14.53 0.75 -27.42
CA TYR A 15 15.97 0.95 -27.23
C TYR A 15 16.50 2.27 -27.83
N GLU A 16 15.71 2.88 -28.70
CA GLU A 16 16.00 4.20 -29.31
C GLU A 16 15.21 5.34 -28.66
N ALA A 17 14.24 5.04 -27.79
CA ALA A 17 13.34 6.05 -27.23
C ALA A 17 14.02 6.99 -26.22
N ASP A 18 14.06 8.28 -26.53
CA ASP A 18 14.42 9.33 -25.56
C ASP A 18 13.32 9.55 -24.49
N LEU A 19 12.07 9.20 -24.82
CA LEU A 19 10.92 9.26 -23.93
C LEU A 19 10.00 8.05 -24.15
N GLN A 20 9.76 7.26 -23.11
CA GLN A 20 8.67 6.28 -23.06
C GLN A 20 7.50 6.82 -22.24
N MET A 21 6.28 6.77 -22.77
CA MET A 21 5.06 7.12 -22.03
C MET A 21 4.19 5.88 -21.84
N ILE A 22 3.80 5.61 -20.60
CA ILE A 22 3.04 4.40 -20.24
C ILE A 22 1.86 4.80 -19.36
N HIS A 23 0.66 4.34 -19.70
CA HIS A 23 -0.53 4.39 -18.85
C HIS A 23 -0.98 2.94 -18.60
N PRO A 24 -0.46 2.29 -17.54
CA PRO A 24 -0.72 0.89 -17.31
C PRO A 24 -2.19 0.67 -16.92
N PRO A 25 -2.77 -0.51 -17.24
CA PRO A 25 -4.11 -0.85 -16.78
C PRO A 25 -4.18 -0.90 -15.25
N TYR A 26 -5.33 -0.49 -14.72
CA TYR A 26 -5.56 -0.41 -13.28
C TYR A 26 -5.99 -1.77 -12.73
N PRO A 27 -5.25 -2.40 -11.80
CA PRO A 27 -5.63 -3.66 -11.21
C PRO A 27 -6.97 -3.58 -10.50
N CYS A 28 -7.81 -4.61 -10.66
CA CYS A 28 -9.06 -4.81 -9.93
C CYS A 28 -10.07 -3.64 -10.02
N ILE A 29 -10.05 -2.91 -11.14
CA ILE A 29 -10.96 -1.79 -11.42
C ILE A 29 -12.42 -2.27 -11.51
N ASN A 30 -13.38 -1.49 -11.00
CA ASN A 30 -14.74 -1.99 -10.72
C ASN A 30 -15.69 -2.14 -11.91
N HIS A 31 -15.55 -1.28 -12.93
CA HIS A 31 -16.59 -1.08 -13.94
C HIS A 31 -16.07 -1.23 -15.37
N LEU A 32 -14.82 -1.67 -15.51
CA LEU A 32 -14.15 -1.78 -16.79
C LEU A 32 -13.50 -3.16 -16.89
N HIS A 33 -14.27 -4.08 -17.46
CA HIS A 33 -13.87 -5.47 -17.67
C HIS A 33 -13.85 -5.72 -19.17
N TYR A 34 -12.68 -6.08 -19.71
CA TYR A 34 -12.56 -6.42 -21.13
C TYR A 34 -12.59 -7.93 -21.32
N SER A 35 -11.67 -8.63 -20.66
CA SER A 35 -11.59 -10.08 -20.73
C SER A 35 -12.80 -10.75 -20.09
N ASN A 36 -13.41 -11.71 -20.79
CA ASN A 36 -14.65 -12.40 -20.38
C ASN A 36 -15.89 -11.50 -20.17
N SER A 37 -15.84 -10.24 -20.62
CA SER A 37 -17.01 -9.35 -20.64
C SER A 37 -17.22 -8.76 -22.02
N MET A 38 -16.33 -7.87 -22.46
CA MET A 38 -16.37 -7.31 -23.83
C MET A 38 -15.87 -8.32 -24.87
N TRP A 39 -14.88 -9.14 -24.50
CA TRP A 39 -14.27 -10.16 -25.37
C TRP A 39 -14.25 -11.51 -24.67
N MET A 40 -14.85 -12.53 -25.30
CA MET A 40 -14.86 -13.88 -24.77
C MET A 40 -13.44 -14.45 -24.75
N ASP A 41 -13.01 -14.93 -23.59
CA ASP A 41 -11.71 -15.57 -23.48
C ASP A 41 -11.76 -17.00 -24.05
N THR A 42 -11.05 -17.19 -25.15
CA THR A 42 -10.97 -18.48 -25.85
C THR A 42 -9.65 -19.21 -25.62
N LYS A 43 -8.66 -18.53 -25.02
CA LYS A 43 -7.28 -19.01 -24.89
C LYS A 43 -6.73 -18.88 -23.46
N ASN A 44 -7.60 -18.65 -22.48
CA ASN A 44 -7.24 -18.43 -21.08
C ASN A 44 -6.38 -17.14 -20.86
N MET A 45 -6.57 -16.15 -21.74
CA MET A 45 -5.86 -14.87 -21.72
C MET A 45 -6.38 -13.91 -20.65
N ALA A 46 -7.59 -14.13 -20.10
CA ALA A 46 -8.14 -13.31 -19.02
C ALA A 46 -7.23 -13.31 -17.78
N SER A 47 -6.50 -14.41 -17.56
CA SER A 47 -5.52 -14.53 -16.47
C SER A 47 -4.28 -13.63 -16.63
N HIS A 48 -4.04 -13.10 -17.84
CA HIS A 48 -2.96 -12.16 -18.19
C HIS A 48 -3.46 -10.71 -18.25
N ASP A 49 -4.77 -10.48 -18.16
CA ASP A 49 -5.36 -9.14 -18.11
C ASP A 49 -5.15 -8.53 -16.71
N ILE A 50 -4.29 -7.52 -16.63
CA ILE A 50 -3.95 -6.82 -15.38
C ILE A 50 -5.21 -6.28 -14.68
N GLN A 51 -6.24 -5.87 -15.43
CA GLN A 51 -7.46 -5.30 -14.85
C GLN A 51 -8.26 -6.34 -14.06
N GLU A 52 -8.17 -7.61 -14.46
CA GLU A 52 -8.84 -8.74 -13.80
C GLU A 52 -7.99 -9.36 -12.67
N MET A 53 -6.72 -8.96 -12.55
CA MET A 53 -5.86 -9.45 -11.46
C MET A 53 -6.25 -8.85 -10.10
N SER A 54 -5.87 -9.54 -9.02
CA SER A 54 -5.86 -8.93 -7.69
C SER A 54 -4.94 -7.71 -7.69
N TRP A 55 -5.17 -6.78 -6.77
CA TRP A 55 -4.37 -5.56 -6.68
C TRP A 55 -2.87 -5.87 -6.59
N GLU A 56 -2.49 -6.80 -5.72
CA GLU A 56 -1.10 -7.15 -5.45
C GLU A 56 -0.43 -7.81 -6.67
N LYS A 57 -1.15 -8.73 -7.36
CA LYS A 57 -0.64 -9.38 -8.56
C LYS A 57 -0.56 -8.40 -9.74
N GLY A 58 -1.57 -7.54 -9.90
CA GLY A 58 -1.61 -6.54 -10.95
C GLY A 58 -0.52 -5.48 -10.79
N MET A 59 -0.30 -4.96 -9.57
CA MET A 59 0.80 -4.02 -9.31
C MET A 59 2.18 -4.66 -9.53
N LEU A 60 2.35 -5.93 -9.15
CA LEU A 60 3.57 -6.67 -9.48
C LEU A 60 3.79 -6.73 -11.01
N SER A 61 2.74 -7.01 -11.78
CA SER A 61 2.81 -7.04 -13.24
C SER A 61 3.14 -5.67 -13.83
N VAL A 62 2.44 -4.62 -13.39
CA VAL A 62 2.71 -3.23 -13.81
C VAL A 62 4.16 -2.85 -13.54
N ASN A 63 4.66 -3.13 -12.33
CA ASN A 63 6.02 -2.80 -11.95
C ASN A 63 7.06 -3.54 -12.77
N ARG A 64 6.84 -4.81 -13.11
CA ARG A 64 7.72 -5.55 -14.03
C ARG A 64 7.75 -4.93 -15.41
N ALA A 65 6.59 -4.57 -15.97
CA ALA A 65 6.51 -3.92 -17.28
C ALA A 65 7.26 -2.57 -17.31
N ILE A 66 7.12 -1.76 -16.26
CA ILE A 66 7.83 -0.48 -16.08
C ILE A 66 9.34 -0.71 -16.05
N LEU A 67 9.81 -1.62 -15.19
CA LEU A 67 11.24 -1.95 -15.07
C LEU A 67 11.82 -2.44 -16.39
N ARG A 68 11.09 -3.31 -17.10
CA ARG A 68 11.52 -3.87 -18.39
C ARG A 68 11.62 -2.79 -19.47
N GLY A 69 10.59 -1.96 -19.62
CA GLY A 69 10.61 -0.84 -20.55
C GLY A 69 11.75 0.14 -20.25
N TYR A 70 11.95 0.46 -18.98
CA TYR A 70 13.03 1.34 -18.54
C TYR A 70 14.42 0.75 -18.81
N ALA A 71 14.60 -0.55 -18.58
CA ALA A 71 15.86 -1.24 -18.81
C ALA A 71 16.29 -1.15 -20.29
N ALA A 72 15.33 -1.17 -21.22
CA ALA A 72 15.60 -1.05 -22.65
C ALA A 72 16.06 0.35 -23.10
N MET A 73 15.63 1.43 -22.44
CA MET A 73 15.92 2.80 -22.91
C MET A 73 17.43 3.16 -22.91
N PRO A 74 17.87 4.09 -23.78
CA PRO A 74 19.24 4.62 -23.73
C PRO A 74 19.49 5.47 -22.48
N ALA A 75 20.75 5.71 -22.14
CA ALA A 75 21.10 6.62 -21.05
C ALA A 75 20.71 8.07 -21.38
N GLY A 76 20.23 8.82 -20.38
CA GLY A 76 19.72 10.19 -20.55
C GLY A 76 18.23 10.29 -20.88
N SER A 77 17.58 9.16 -21.18
CA SER A 77 16.16 9.07 -21.52
C SER A 77 15.24 9.21 -20.30
N TYR A 78 13.94 9.34 -20.59
CA TYR A 78 12.88 9.52 -19.61
C TYR A 78 11.76 8.48 -19.79
N GLN A 79 11.22 7.98 -18.68
CA GLN A 79 9.98 7.23 -18.64
C GLN A 79 8.94 8.05 -17.88
N ALA A 80 7.82 8.36 -18.54
CA ALA A 80 6.68 9.03 -17.94
C ALA A 80 5.54 8.02 -17.73
N VAL A 81 5.30 7.66 -16.47
CA VAL A 81 4.26 6.68 -16.12
C VAL A 81 3.04 7.42 -15.57
N VAL A 82 1.94 7.35 -16.29
CA VAL A 82 0.64 7.86 -15.85
C VAL A 82 0.01 6.82 -14.95
N VAL A 83 -0.28 7.16 -13.71
CA VAL A 83 -0.92 6.25 -12.74
C VAL A 83 -2.00 7.00 -11.98
N GLY A 84 -2.92 6.28 -11.35
CA GLY A 84 -3.97 6.91 -10.58
C GLY A 84 -4.43 6.05 -9.41
N ASP A 85 -5.52 6.50 -8.81
CA ASP A 85 -6.06 5.91 -7.61
C ASP A 85 -7.39 5.23 -7.91
N ILE A 86 -7.66 4.14 -7.22
CA ILE A 86 -8.96 3.48 -7.24
C ILE A 86 -9.61 3.53 -5.86
N ARG A 87 -10.92 3.72 -5.87
CA ARG A 87 -11.76 3.56 -4.69
C ARG A 87 -12.88 2.59 -5.01
N ARG A 88 -12.96 1.51 -4.23
CA ARG A 88 -13.97 0.47 -4.40
C ARG A 88 -14.66 0.11 -3.10
N LYS A 89 -15.86 -0.46 -3.20
CA LYS A 89 -16.58 -1.01 -2.05
C LYS A 89 -16.39 -2.53 -2.03
N VAL A 90 -15.85 -3.07 -0.94
CA VAL A 90 -15.75 -4.52 -0.69
C VAL A 90 -16.43 -4.79 0.64
N ASN A 91 -17.44 -5.67 0.64
CA ASN A 91 -18.23 -6.00 1.83
C ASN A 91 -18.75 -4.75 2.58
N GLY A 92 -19.25 -3.77 1.82
CA GLY A 92 -19.76 -2.50 2.36
C GLY A 92 -18.69 -1.49 2.81
N LYS A 93 -17.41 -1.85 2.85
CA LYS A 93 -16.30 -0.97 3.23
C LYS A 93 -15.66 -0.32 2.01
N SER A 94 -15.39 0.99 2.09
CA SER A 94 -14.61 1.69 1.07
C SER A 94 -13.13 1.35 1.23
N ILE A 95 -12.53 0.83 0.18
CA ILE A 95 -11.09 0.54 0.07
C ILE A 95 -10.51 1.52 -0.94
N PHE A 96 -9.47 2.23 -0.51
CA PHE A 96 -8.66 3.10 -1.34
C PHE A 96 -7.35 2.38 -1.66
N LYS A 97 -6.92 2.45 -2.91
CA LYS A 97 -5.64 1.91 -3.38
C LYS A 97 -5.04 2.91 -4.36
N SER A 98 -3.74 3.19 -4.21
CA SER A 98 -3.03 4.14 -5.05
C SER A 98 -1.92 3.43 -5.81
N MET A 99 -1.96 3.49 -7.14
CA MET A 99 -0.89 2.94 -7.95
C MET A 99 0.41 3.71 -7.71
N LEU A 100 0.35 5.01 -7.43
CA LEU A 100 1.53 5.84 -7.10
C LEU A 100 2.27 5.30 -5.87
N SER A 101 1.55 4.94 -4.80
CA SER A 101 2.19 4.42 -3.57
C SER A 101 2.84 3.04 -3.74
N GLU A 102 2.42 2.29 -4.77
CA GLU A 102 2.90 0.94 -5.05
C GLU A 102 3.63 0.86 -6.41
N LEU A 103 4.06 2.00 -6.95
CA LEU A 103 4.82 2.09 -8.20
C LEU A 103 6.30 1.81 -7.98
N ALA A 104 6.89 0.95 -8.80
CA ALA A 104 8.34 0.83 -8.89
C ALA A 104 8.93 2.07 -9.58
N ILE A 105 10.01 2.59 -9.01
CA ILE A 105 10.71 3.77 -9.54
C ILE A 105 12.12 3.33 -9.97
N PRO A 106 12.32 2.95 -11.24
CA PRO A 106 13.65 2.66 -11.76
C PRO A 106 14.41 3.95 -12.09
N GLY A 107 15.51 4.22 -11.43
CA GLY A 107 16.32 5.43 -11.66
C GLY A 107 15.88 6.62 -10.83
N GLU A 108 16.07 7.81 -11.38
CA GLU A 108 15.87 9.07 -10.66
C GLU A 108 14.46 9.62 -10.94
N MET A 109 13.62 9.72 -9.91
CA MET A 109 12.35 10.44 -10.03
C MET A 109 12.62 11.94 -10.10
N VAL A 110 12.41 12.53 -11.28
CA VAL A 110 12.68 13.94 -11.53
C VAL A 110 11.48 14.81 -11.16
N GLN A 111 10.26 14.32 -11.44
CA GLN A 111 9.05 15.09 -11.20
C GLN A 111 7.81 14.19 -11.05
N ILE A 112 6.86 14.64 -10.25
CA ILE A 112 5.48 14.13 -10.29
C ILE A 112 4.59 15.27 -10.79
N LEU A 113 3.95 15.08 -11.94
CA LEU A 113 2.95 16.00 -12.47
C LEU A 113 1.56 15.56 -12.01
N ILE A 114 0.71 16.53 -11.69
CA ILE A 114 -0.70 16.28 -11.38
C ILE A 114 -1.52 16.52 -12.64
N LYS A 115 -2.09 15.45 -13.21
CA LYS A 115 -2.98 15.49 -14.36
C LYS A 115 -4.42 15.58 -13.88
N MET A 116 -4.99 16.78 -13.92
CA MET A 116 -6.41 16.98 -13.61
C MET A 116 -7.29 16.25 -14.64
N GLN A 117 -8.32 15.57 -14.15
CA GLN A 117 -9.34 14.93 -14.98
C GLN A 117 -10.61 15.76 -14.98
N HIS A 118 -11.18 15.97 -16.17
CA HIS A 118 -12.46 16.62 -16.36
C HIS A 118 -13.46 15.61 -16.92
N ASN A 119 -14.76 15.80 -16.66
CA ASN A 119 -15.85 15.03 -17.27
C ASN A 119 -15.83 13.51 -17.01
N THR A 120 -15.30 13.07 -15.87
CA THR A 120 -15.21 11.64 -15.54
C THR A 120 -16.59 11.01 -15.32
N MET A 121 -16.76 9.75 -15.74
CA MET A 121 -17.99 8.99 -15.50
C MET A 121 -18.25 8.82 -14.00
N SER A 122 -17.20 8.58 -13.20
CA SER A 122 -17.27 8.50 -11.75
C SER A 122 -17.76 9.81 -11.10
N GLY A 123 -17.32 10.98 -11.60
CA GLY A 123 -17.81 12.28 -11.16
C GLY A 123 -19.26 12.56 -11.56
N ARG A 124 -19.72 12.02 -12.70
CA ARG A 124 -21.12 12.12 -13.15
C ARG A 124 -22.08 11.19 -12.42
N THR A 125 -21.57 10.10 -11.84
CA THR A 125 -22.40 9.12 -11.14
C THR A 125 -22.70 9.64 -9.73
N GLY A 126 -23.98 9.83 -9.39
CA GLY A 126 -24.45 10.43 -8.12
C GLY A 126 -24.07 9.71 -6.81
N ASN A 127 -23.25 8.66 -6.88
CA ASN A 127 -22.67 7.97 -5.73
C ASN A 127 -21.69 8.84 -4.93
N TYR A 128 -21.12 9.89 -5.55
CA TYR A 128 -20.28 10.90 -4.90
C TYR A 128 -21.03 12.22 -4.63
N ALA A 129 -21.95 12.63 -5.51
CA ALA A 129 -22.65 13.93 -5.44
C ALA A 129 -23.67 14.06 -4.29
N ASN A 130 -24.22 12.96 -3.79
CA ASN A 130 -25.22 12.97 -2.70
C ASN A 130 -24.62 12.89 -1.28
N GLN A 131 -23.29 12.96 -1.13
CA GLN A 131 -22.67 12.91 0.20
C GLN A 131 -22.34 14.32 0.70
N ARG A 132 -22.85 14.67 1.89
CA ARG A 132 -22.49 15.89 2.65
C ARG A 132 -20.98 16.03 2.96
N ASN A 133 -20.13 15.11 2.48
CA ASN A 133 -18.71 14.94 2.78
C ASN A 133 -17.85 14.68 1.51
N ALA A 134 -18.02 15.48 0.45
CA ALA A 134 -17.30 15.33 -0.83
C ALA A 134 -15.81 15.77 -0.80
N PHE A 135 -15.09 15.59 0.30
CA PHE A 135 -13.77 16.19 0.52
C PHE A 135 -12.58 15.41 -0.10
N PHE A 136 -12.78 14.21 -0.66
CA PHE A 136 -11.69 13.34 -1.14
C PHE A 136 -12.03 12.64 -2.47
N MET A 137 -12.45 13.42 -3.47
CA MET A 137 -12.71 12.89 -4.82
C MET A 137 -11.38 12.60 -5.54
N ILE A 138 -11.38 11.53 -6.35
CA ILE A 138 -10.27 11.19 -7.23
C ILE A 138 -10.55 11.90 -8.56
N GLU A 139 -10.01 13.10 -8.71
CA GLU A 139 -10.19 13.97 -9.90
C GLU A 139 -8.86 14.20 -10.62
N HIS A 140 -7.83 13.43 -10.30
CA HIS A 140 -6.52 13.55 -10.89
C HIS A 140 -5.86 12.18 -11.05
N GLU A 141 -4.94 12.14 -12.01
CA GLU A 141 -3.91 11.11 -12.14
C GLU A 141 -2.56 11.76 -11.89
N TYR A 142 -1.55 10.94 -11.66
CA TYR A 142 -0.17 11.34 -11.50
C TYR A 142 0.59 10.96 -12.77
N VAL A 143 1.49 11.82 -13.23
CA VAL A 143 2.51 11.43 -14.21
C VAL A 143 3.84 11.45 -13.49
N VAL A 144 4.39 10.26 -13.25
CA VAL A 144 5.69 10.10 -12.60
C VAL A 144 6.75 10.11 -13.69
N VAL A 145 7.61 11.12 -13.69
CA VAL A 145 8.68 11.30 -14.66
C VAL A 145 9.98 10.80 -14.06
N ILE A 146 10.55 9.79 -14.69
CA ILE A 146 11.70 9.06 -14.18
C ILE A 146 12.81 9.10 -15.22
N LYS A 147 14.00 9.53 -14.82
CA LYS A 147 15.16 9.64 -15.70
C LYS A 147 16.06 8.42 -15.55
N LYS A 148 16.60 7.96 -16.67
CA LYS A 148 17.70 6.99 -16.72
C LYS A 148 19.04 7.70 -16.76
N PRO A 149 19.77 7.84 -15.63
CA PRO A 149 20.98 8.66 -15.61
C PRO A 149 22.17 8.00 -16.32
N SER A 150 22.34 6.68 -16.19
CA SER A 150 23.47 5.92 -16.73
C SER A 150 22.98 4.65 -17.45
N GLY A 151 23.84 4.09 -18.33
CA GLY A 151 23.51 2.93 -19.15
C GLY A 151 23.84 1.56 -18.51
N TYR A 152 24.73 1.52 -17.52
CA TYR A 152 25.24 0.27 -16.93
C TYR A 152 24.65 -0.06 -15.56
N GLU A 153 24.02 0.91 -14.89
CA GLU A 153 23.47 0.71 -13.54
C GLU A 153 21.94 0.66 -13.58
N ILE A 154 21.39 -0.34 -12.89
CA ILE A 154 19.95 -0.43 -12.66
C ILE A 154 19.72 -0.22 -11.16
N ALA A 155 19.47 1.03 -10.78
CA ALA A 155 18.98 1.37 -9.44
C ALA A 155 17.45 1.47 -9.49
N TYR A 156 16.75 0.94 -8.48
CA TYR A 156 15.30 1.06 -8.40
C TYR A 156 14.84 1.17 -6.94
N LEU A 157 13.72 1.87 -6.74
CA LEU A 157 12.92 1.77 -5.52
C LEU A 157 11.76 0.82 -5.78
N LEU A 158 11.70 -0.26 -5.00
CA LEU A 158 10.57 -1.19 -5.01
C LEU A 158 9.71 -0.97 -3.78
N PRO A 159 8.40 -0.73 -3.95
CA PRO A 159 7.47 -0.69 -2.84
C PRO A 159 7.34 -2.09 -2.26
N GLN A 160 7.44 -2.18 -0.93
CA GLN A 160 7.25 -3.43 -0.20
C GLN A 160 6.22 -3.21 0.90
N ASN A 161 5.22 -4.08 0.92
CA ASN A 161 4.22 -4.12 1.98
C ASN A 161 4.67 -5.11 3.05
N HIS A 162 4.93 -4.59 4.24
CA HIS A 162 5.26 -5.39 5.42
C HIS A 162 4.13 -5.30 6.44
N GLN A 163 3.73 -6.45 6.99
CA GLN A 163 2.78 -6.52 8.09
C GLN A 163 3.41 -7.31 9.24
N CYS A 164 3.35 -6.75 10.44
CA CYS A 164 3.79 -7.44 11.64
C CYS A 164 2.86 -7.13 12.81
N ASP A 165 2.86 -8.00 13.82
CA ASP A 165 2.24 -7.71 15.10
C ASP A 165 3.10 -6.70 15.85
N ILE A 166 2.52 -5.58 16.31
CA ILE A 166 3.25 -4.57 17.08
C ILE A 166 3.86 -5.13 18.37
N ARG A 167 3.30 -6.20 18.94
CA ARG A 167 3.85 -6.89 20.11
C ARG A 167 5.20 -7.56 19.81
N ASP A 168 5.47 -7.85 18.55
CA ASP A 168 6.72 -8.42 18.05
C ASP A 168 7.60 -7.41 17.31
N SER A 169 7.19 -6.15 17.21
CA SER A 169 7.99 -5.10 16.58
C SER A 169 9.23 -4.76 17.40
N ALA A 170 10.39 -4.72 16.73
CA ALA A 170 11.66 -4.30 17.32
C ALA A 170 11.67 -2.81 17.71
N THR A 171 10.90 -1.98 16.99
CA THR A 171 10.84 -0.52 17.21
C THR A 171 9.80 -0.12 18.25
N ALA A 172 8.80 -0.98 18.52
CA ALA A 172 7.80 -0.69 19.53
C ALA A 172 8.43 -0.63 20.93
N THR A 173 8.01 0.30 21.77
CA THR A 173 8.42 0.39 23.18
C THR A 173 7.52 -0.43 24.09
N TRP A 174 7.90 -0.60 25.37
CA TRP A 174 7.02 -1.26 26.34
C TRP A 174 5.69 -0.51 26.51
N LYS A 175 5.69 0.83 26.41
CA LYS A 175 4.46 1.63 26.46
C LYS A 175 3.55 1.30 25.28
N ASP A 176 4.10 1.22 24.07
CA ASP A 176 3.32 0.94 22.86
C ASP A 176 2.66 -0.44 22.94
N VAL A 177 3.47 -1.46 23.25
CA VAL A 177 2.99 -2.85 23.34
C VAL A 177 1.92 -3.02 24.43
N VAL A 178 2.12 -2.41 25.61
CA VAL A 178 1.12 -2.44 26.69
C VAL A 178 -0.15 -1.71 26.28
N MET A 179 -0.05 -0.48 25.77
CA MET A 179 -1.21 0.31 25.37
C MET A 179 -2.02 -0.32 24.24
N THR A 180 -1.37 -1.01 23.30
CA THR A 180 -2.09 -1.78 22.27
C THR A 180 -3.01 -2.80 22.91
N VAL A 181 -2.53 -3.59 23.87
CA VAL A 181 -3.35 -4.57 24.56
C VAL A 181 -4.45 -3.89 25.39
N VAL A 182 -4.14 -2.84 26.14
CA VAL A 182 -5.18 -2.11 26.91
C VAL A 182 -6.31 -1.61 25.99
N ARG A 183 -5.95 -1.05 24.81
CA ARG A 183 -6.92 -0.52 23.83
C ARG A 183 -7.76 -1.62 23.19
N GLU A 184 -7.14 -2.75 22.83
CA GLU A 184 -7.83 -3.88 22.18
C GLU A 184 -8.95 -4.45 23.07
N PHE A 185 -8.71 -4.55 24.38
CA PHE A 185 -9.73 -5.03 25.30
C PHE A 185 -10.82 -3.99 25.60
N GLY A 186 -10.63 -2.72 25.21
CA GLY A 186 -11.66 -1.65 25.17
C GLY A 186 -12.35 -1.31 26.50
N LYS A 187 -11.97 -1.98 27.58
CA LYS A 187 -12.57 -1.95 28.92
C LYS A 187 -11.47 -1.98 29.98
N GLU A 188 -11.89 -2.00 31.24
CA GLU A 188 -10.99 -2.31 32.35
C GLU A 188 -10.24 -3.64 32.09
N VAL A 189 -8.91 -3.60 32.19
CA VAL A 189 -8.02 -4.74 31.90
C VAL A 189 -7.23 -5.12 33.14
N SER A 190 -7.13 -6.42 33.40
CA SER A 190 -6.33 -6.94 34.51
C SER A 190 -4.88 -7.18 34.11
N ASN A 191 -3.99 -7.17 35.10
CA ASN A 191 -2.59 -7.58 34.93
C ASN A 191 -2.48 -8.98 34.30
N GLU A 192 -3.32 -9.92 34.70
CA GLU A 192 -3.30 -11.29 34.18
C GLU A 192 -3.66 -11.35 32.69
N THR A 193 -4.64 -10.57 32.25
CA THR A 193 -4.98 -10.41 30.83
C THR A 193 -3.79 -9.87 30.04
N LEU A 194 -3.13 -8.83 30.57
CA LEU A 194 -1.92 -8.26 29.96
C LEU A 194 -0.78 -9.27 29.86
N TYR A 195 -0.53 -10.06 30.90
CA TYR A 195 0.52 -11.09 30.88
C TYR A 195 0.20 -12.16 29.85
N ASN A 196 -1.03 -12.66 29.82
CA ASN A 196 -1.44 -13.68 28.86
C ASN A 196 -1.37 -13.20 27.41
N ALA A 197 -1.74 -11.95 27.14
CA ALA A 197 -1.67 -11.36 25.80
C ALA A 197 -0.24 -11.05 25.32
N LEU A 198 0.73 -10.95 26.24
CA LEU A 198 2.10 -10.52 25.93
C LEU A 198 3.17 -11.60 26.12
N LYS A 199 2.94 -12.63 26.96
CA LYS A 199 3.97 -13.59 27.39
C LYS A 199 4.74 -14.27 26.25
N ASN A 200 4.07 -14.53 25.12
CA ASN A 200 4.66 -15.23 23.98
C ASN A 200 5.25 -14.30 22.92
N HIS A 201 5.24 -12.99 23.16
CA HIS A 201 5.75 -11.98 22.22
C HIS A 201 7.15 -11.49 22.58
N SER A 202 7.79 -10.87 21.59
CA SER A 202 9.23 -10.60 21.54
C SER A 202 9.78 -9.89 22.78
N LYS A 203 9.06 -8.90 23.32
CA LYS A 203 9.51 -8.19 24.54
C LYS A 203 9.51 -9.05 25.80
N CYS A 204 8.53 -9.94 25.95
CA CYS A 204 8.43 -10.81 27.12
C CYS A 204 9.43 -11.96 27.02
N LYS A 205 9.61 -12.53 25.83
CA LYS A 205 10.64 -13.56 25.57
C LYS A 205 12.04 -13.07 25.94
N ASN A 206 12.34 -11.79 25.67
CA ASN A 206 13.65 -11.20 25.93
C ASN A 206 13.82 -10.59 27.34
N ASN A 207 12.80 -10.70 28.21
CA ASN A 207 12.86 -10.14 29.56
C ASN A 207 12.27 -11.11 30.59
N LYS A 208 13.13 -11.77 31.39
CA LYS A 208 12.72 -12.70 32.45
C LYS A 208 11.78 -12.08 33.49
N ASN A 209 11.84 -10.77 33.68
CA ASN A 209 11.01 -10.01 34.63
C ASN A 209 9.91 -9.21 33.92
N TYR A 210 9.36 -9.74 32.81
CA TYR A 210 8.39 -9.03 31.99
C TYR A 210 7.15 -8.57 32.77
N GLU A 211 6.63 -9.37 33.71
CA GLU A 211 5.45 -8.98 34.50
C GLU A 211 5.71 -7.74 35.35
N ALA A 212 6.88 -7.66 35.99
CA ALA A 212 7.28 -6.48 36.74
C ALA A 212 7.47 -5.26 35.83
N LYS A 213 8.00 -5.48 34.62
CA LYS A 213 8.16 -4.42 33.62
C LYS A 213 6.82 -3.90 33.10
N ILE A 214 5.84 -4.79 32.91
CA ILE A 214 4.47 -4.43 32.55
C ILE A 214 3.84 -3.59 33.66
N ARG A 215 3.91 -4.03 34.93
CA ARG A 215 3.40 -3.24 36.08
C ARG A 215 4.06 -1.87 36.19
N GLN A 216 5.39 -1.80 36.03
CA GLN A 216 6.11 -0.53 36.00
C GLN A 216 5.60 0.39 34.87
N THR A 217 5.33 -0.17 33.69
CA THR A 217 4.85 0.60 32.54
C THR A 217 3.44 1.14 32.78
N LEU A 218 2.55 0.33 33.36
CA LEU A 218 1.19 0.74 33.74
C LEU A 218 1.21 1.85 34.78
N GLN A 219 2.05 1.74 35.81
CA GLN A 219 2.23 2.78 36.82
C GLN A 219 2.72 4.09 36.22
N LYS A 220 3.69 4.04 35.29
CA LYS A 220 4.17 5.24 34.57
C LYS A 220 3.07 5.86 33.70
N LEU A 221 2.26 5.05 33.04
CA LEU A 221 1.13 5.54 32.24
C LEU A 221 0.05 6.18 33.12
N ALA A 222 -0.20 5.60 34.30
CA ALA A 222 -1.13 6.15 35.26
C ALA A 222 -0.63 7.46 35.88
N ALA A 223 0.66 7.55 36.20
CA ALA A 223 1.27 8.79 36.67
C ALA A 223 1.18 9.92 35.63
N SER A 224 1.18 9.59 34.32
CA SER A 224 0.95 10.56 33.24
C SER A 224 -0.53 10.83 32.93
N GLY A 225 -1.47 10.27 33.69
CA GLY A 225 -2.91 10.46 33.50
C GLY A 225 -3.51 9.74 32.28
N VAL A 226 -2.74 8.88 31.59
CA VAL A 226 -3.23 8.13 30.42
C VAL A 226 -4.12 6.95 30.83
N LEU A 227 -3.80 6.34 31.97
CA LEU A 227 -4.55 5.25 32.58
C LEU A 227 -4.93 5.63 34.01
N PHE A 228 -5.91 4.95 34.58
CA PHE A 228 -6.18 5.01 36.02
C PHE A 228 -6.43 3.62 36.58
N HIS A 229 -6.13 3.48 37.87
CA HIS A 229 -6.31 2.24 38.61
C HIS A 229 -7.77 2.15 39.06
N THR A 230 -8.45 1.07 38.70
CA THR A 230 -9.87 0.84 39.04
C THR A 230 -10.04 -0.16 40.18
N GLY A 231 -9.03 -0.98 40.44
CA GLY A 231 -9.02 -2.03 41.44
C GLY A 231 -7.68 -2.74 41.44
N ARG A 232 -7.41 -3.61 42.42
CA ARG A 232 -6.09 -4.22 42.60
C ARG A 232 -5.65 -4.95 41.32
N GLY A 233 -4.66 -4.37 40.63
CA GLY A 233 -4.13 -4.93 39.40
C GLY A 233 -5.06 -4.80 38.19
N THR A 234 -6.02 -3.88 38.24
CA THR A 234 -6.91 -3.55 37.13
C THR A 234 -6.75 -2.08 36.73
N TRP A 235 -6.82 -1.83 35.42
CA TRP A 235 -6.49 -0.56 34.80
C TRP A 235 -7.51 -0.20 33.73
N LYS A 236 -7.80 1.09 33.59
CA LYS A 236 -8.70 1.61 32.56
C LYS A 236 -8.12 2.84 31.89
N ILE A 237 -8.42 3.04 30.61
CA ILE A 237 -8.02 4.23 29.85
C ILE A 237 -8.79 5.45 30.39
N ALA A 238 -8.08 6.56 30.63
CA ALA A 238 -8.68 7.85 30.96
C ALA A 238 -9.64 8.28 29.84
N ALA A 239 -10.86 8.67 30.22
CA ALA A 239 -11.87 9.17 29.28
C ALA A 239 -11.49 10.57 28.77
#